data_AF-A0A495ZV20-F1
#
_entry.id   AF-A0A495ZV20-F1
#
_cell.length_a   1.000
_cell.length_b   1.000
_cell.length_c   1.000
_cell.angle_alpha   90.00
_cell.angle_beta   90.00
_cell.angle_gamma   90.00
#
_symmetry.space_group_name_H-M   'P 1'
#
loop_
_entity.id
_entity.type
_entity.pdbx_description
1 polymer ?
#
loop_
_entity_poly.entity_id
_entity_poly.type
_entity_poly.pdbx_seq_one_letter_code
_entity_poly.pdbx_strand_id
1 'polypeptide(L)'
;MLRICVLCLTLLLSVMACKSQTLQEHLLEPPPPLINFALSRNGAIAEASQSVPNHRAEEVIDGDTNSETWDEGSGWGSSLEHLRTSDLNKRPYVSVTLAKPVDIREIVMWTINSEKYPAPQFGLKDYRIEYWHGTGWGLIPSGDTKDKQYTARDNTKGKRVHEVRHRLIASKIRLVPVSSNDTVFNYQHMAGRRPVYEVDGIARVMELEVWGYAAPEVHTLKQIAQGIPPESMAHPVATETQNRKSQTEPTIKEIIQNVLNRYELGYDMADLTKVMSCFSEAYLSNGRTYQDVKTKASEFFEVYHQIDMTLTDIDIHPNIADDTAIVTGGYTLQYAPKANGQVEQMSGKLTLVFASEAETWRIIRAE
;
A
#
# COMPACT_ATOMS: atom_id res chain seq x y z
N MET A 1 -21.17 24.39 62.47
CA MET A 1 -20.28 24.06 61.35
C MET A 1 -20.76 22.88 60.48
N LEU A 2 -21.57 21.94 60.98
CA LEU A 2 -21.97 20.75 60.19
C LEU A 2 -23.11 20.98 59.16
N ARG A 3 -23.86 22.10 59.24
CA ARG A 3 -24.98 22.40 58.31
C ARG A 3 -24.58 23.14 57.02
N ILE A 4 -23.40 23.75 56.99
CA ILE A 4 -22.91 24.49 55.80
C ILE A 4 -22.22 23.54 54.80
N CYS A 5 -21.59 22.46 55.29
CA CYS A 5 -20.96 21.47 54.40
C CYS A 5 -21.96 20.60 53.62
N VAL A 6 -23.17 20.36 54.14
CA VAL A 6 -24.17 19.49 53.46
C VAL A 6 -24.83 20.22 52.29
N LEU A 7 -25.05 21.53 52.38
CA LEU A 7 -25.63 22.32 51.29
C LEU A 7 -24.67 22.54 50.12
N CYS A 8 -23.35 22.65 50.37
CA CYS A 8 -22.35 22.72 49.30
C CYS A 8 -22.19 21.38 48.57
N LEU A 9 -22.35 20.24 49.26
CA LEU A 9 -22.23 18.92 48.64
C LEU A 9 -23.43 18.58 47.73
N THR A 10 -24.64 19.02 48.09
CA THR A 10 -25.84 18.81 47.25
C THR A 10 -25.89 19.74 46.04
N LEU A 11 -25.32 20.95 46.12
CA LEU A 11 -25.24 21.85 44.96
C LEU A 11 -24.20 21.36 43.94
N LEU A 12 -23.06 20.82 44.39
CA LEU A 12 -22.03 20.23 43.50
C LEU A 12 -22.54 18.98 42.75
N LEU A 13 -23.41 18.18 43.37
CA LEU A 13 -23.99 17.00 42.73
C LEU A 13 -25.06 17.33 41.67
N SER A 14 -25.69 18.52 41.73
CA SER A 14 -26.69 18.93 40.71
C SER A 14 -26.06 19.47 39.42
N VAL A 15 -24.85 20.03 39.48
CA VAL A 15 -24.14 20.56 38.29
C VAL A 15 -23.39 19.47 37.51
N MET A 16 -23.12 18.31 38.13
CA MET A 16 -22.53 17.16 37.44
C MET A 16 -23.58 16.28 36.74
N ALA A 17 -24.85 16.33 37.16
CA ALA A 17 -25.92 15.56 36.51
C ALA A 17 -26.32 16.12 35.13
N CYS A 18 -26.09 17.41 34.86
CA CYS A 18 -26.50 18.05 33.60
C CYS A 18 -25.43 17.93 32.49
N LYS A 19 -24.24 17.41 32.78
CA LYS A 19 -23.16 17.20 31.78
C LYS A 19 -22.98 15.75 31.35
N SER A 20 -23.64 14.80 32.02
CA SER A 20 -23.52 13.37 31.70
C SER A 20 -24.47 12.90 30.60
N GLN A 21 -25.49 13.69 30.22
CA GLN A 21 -26.40 13.30 29.14
C GLN A 21 -25.76 13.38 27.74
N THR A 22 -24.81 14.29 27.51
CA THR A 22 -24.19 14.47 26.18
C THR A 22 -23.05 13.51 25.86
N LEU A 23 -22.30 13.02 26.86
CA LEU A 23 -21.23 12.02 26.64
C LEU A 23 -21.78 10.60 26.42
N GLN A 24 -22.97 10.31 26.93
CA GLN A 24 -23.57 8.99 26.85
C GLN A 24 -24.39 8.79 25.57
N GLU A 25 -24.92 9.86 24.97
CA GLU A 25 -25.53 9.83 23.63
C GLU A 25 -24.48 9.68 22.51
N HIS A 26 -23.30 10.30 22.63
CA HIS A 26 -22.26 10.23 21.59
C HIS A 26 -21.55 8.86 21.49
N LEU A 27 -21.67 7.99 22.50
CA LEU A 27 -21.12 6.63 22.49
C LEU A 27 -22.08 5.59 21.88
N LEU A 28 -23.29 6.00 21.47
CA LEU A 28 -24.32 5.13 20.89
C LEU A 28 -24.63 5.44 19.42
N GLU A 29 -24.02 6.49 18.85
CA GLU A 29 -24.17 6.75 17.42
C GLU A 29 -23.36 5.72 16.62
N PRO A 30 -23.98 5.00 15.67
CA PRO A 30 -23.22 4.13 14.78
C PRO A 30 -22.16 4.97 14.06
N PRO A 31 -20.96 4.41 13.81
CA PRO A 31 -19.95 5.13 13.03
C PRO A 31 -20.58 5.61 11.71
N PRO A 32 -20.21 6.81 11.24
CA PRO A 32 -20.79 7.37 10.02
C PRO A 32 -20.65 6.37 8.87
N PRO A 33 -21.62 6.34 7.93
CA PRO A 33 -21.54 5.42 6.80
C PRO A 33 -20.29 5.72 5.96
N LEU A 34 -19.69 4.67 5.41
CA LEU A 34 -18.56 4.81 4.49
C LEU A 34 -19.00 5.53 3.21
N ILE A 35 -18.07 6.28 2.62
CA ILE A 35 -18.27 6.99 1.35
C ILE A 35 -17.40 6.32 0.29
N ASN A 36 -17.97 6.04 -0.89
CA ASN A 36 -17.20 5.61 -2.06
C ASN A 36 -16.47 6.81 -2.68
N PHE A 37 -15.21 6.99 -2.35
CA PHE A 37 -14.37 8.08 -2.88
C PHE A 37 -13.86 7.84 -4.30
N ALA A 38 -13.97 6.61 -4.82
CA ALA A 38 -13.55 6.33 -6.20
C ALA A 38 -14.55 6.83 -7.23
N LEU A 39 -15.79 7.11 -6.84
CA LEU A 39 -16.83 7.50 -7.76
C LEU A 39 -16.54 8.88 -8.40
N SER A 40 -16.71 8.98 -9.71
CA SER A 40 -16.42 10.18 -10.50
C SER A 40 -17.16 11.42 -10.01
N ARG A 41 -18.43 11.27 -9.60
CA ARG A 41 -19.22 12.38 -8.98
C ARG A 41 -18.64 12.90 -7.66
N ASN A 42 -17.76 12.13 -7.01
CA ASN A 42 -17.02 12.52 -5.82
C ASN A 42 -15.62 13.10 -6.17
N GLY A 43 -15.34 13.34 -7.45
CA GLY A 43 -14.16 14.03 -7.95
C GLY A 43 -12.96 13.12 -8.24
N ALA A 44 -13.14 11.81 -8.25
CA ALA A 44 -12.09 10.89 -8.65
C ALA A 44 -11.84 10.91 -10.16
N ILE A 45 -10.63 10.53 -10.56
CA ILE A 45 -10.23 10.43 -11.96
C ILE A 45 -9.61 9.05 -12.18
N ALA A 46 -10.04 8.35 -13.23
CA ALA A 46 -9.48 7.08 -13.63
C ALA A 46 -8.56 7.22 -14.86
N GLU A 47 -7.46 6.48 -14.85
CA GLU A 47 -6.47 6.42 -15.94
C GLU A 47 -6.05 4.96 -16.14
N ALA A 48 -5.87 4.53 -17.39
CA ALA A 48 -5.38 3.19 -17.69
C ALA A 48 -4.08 3.24 -18.50
N SER A 49 -3.25 2.21 -18.35
CA SER A 49 -2.05 2.04 -19.16
C SER A 49 -2.38 1.77 -20.63
N GLN A 50 -3.50 1.10 -20.87
CA GLN A 50 -4.06 0.80 -22.18
C GLN A 50 -5.54 0.40 -22.02
N SER A 51 -6.30 0.54 -23.10
CA SER A 51 -7.71 0.14 -23.17
C SER A 51 -7.98 -0.57 -24.49
N VAL A 52 -8.84 -1.58 -24.46
CA VAL A 52 -9.47 -2.08 -25.70
C VAL A 52 -10.48 -1.04 -26.22
N PRO A 53 -10.82 -1.05 -27.52
CA PRO A 53 -11.74 -0.05 -28.09
C PRO A 53 -13.06 0.05 -27.32
N ASN A 54 -13.54 1.28 -27.11
CA ASN A 54 -14.79 1.62 -26.41
C ASN A 54 -14.89 1.27 -24.92
N HIS A 55 -13.85 0.69 -24.31
CA HIS A 55 -13.84 0.34 -22.88
C HIS A 55 -12.82 1.16 -22.11
N ARG A 56 -13.21 2.39 -21.79
CA ARG A 56 -12.30 3.42 -21.27
C ARG A 56 -12.09 3.28 -19.77
N ALA A 57 -11.06 3.95 -19.25
CA ALA A 57 -10.72 3.88 -17.83
C ALA A 57 -11.81 4.52 -16.95
N GLU A 58 -12.46 5.58 -17.43
CA GLU A 58 -13.46 6.35 -16.68
C GLU A 58 -14.71 5.54 -16.34
N GLU A 59 -14.99 4.47 -17.09
CA GLU A 59 -16.12 3.57 -16.88
C GLU A 59 -15.99 2.74 -15.60
N VAL A 60 -14.81 2.64 -14.96
CA VAL A 60 -14.67 1.88 -13.69
C VAL A 60 -15.00 2.71 -12.45
N ILE A 61 -15.43 3.96 -12.64
CA ILE A 61 -15.74 4.89 -11.56
C ILE A 61 -17.04 5.66 -11.80
N ASP A 62 -17.91 5.20 -12.70
CA ASP A 62 -19.16 5.87 -13.01
C ASP A 62 -20.32 5.40 -12.12
N GLY A 63 -20.12 4.30 -11.39
CA GLY A 63 -21.09 3.67 -10.51
C GLY A 63 -21.98 2.65 -11.21
N ASP A 64 -21.72 2.32 -12.48
CA ASP A 64 -22.43 1.28 -13.21
C ASP A 64 -21.76 -0.09 -13.04
N THR A 65 -22.40 -0.94 -12.24
CA THR A 65 -21.95 -2.32 -12.04
C THR A 65 -22.59 -3.30 -13.03
N ASN A 66 -23.42 -2.81 -13.98
CA ASN A 66 -24.19 -3.66 -14.88
C ASN A 66 -23.29 -4.28 -15.98
N SER A 67 -23.14 -5.60 -15.95
CA SER A 67 -22.33 -6.32 -16.94
C SER A 67 -23.07 -6.61 -18.26
N GLU A 68 -24.38 -6.40 -18.33
CA GLU A 68 -25.16 -6.65 -19.55
C GLU A 68 -24.85 -5.65 -20.67
N THR A 69 -24.37 -4.45 -20.32
CA THR A 69 -24.03 -3.35 -21.24
C THR A 69 -22.56 -3.36 -21.65
N TRP A 70 -21.81 -4.43 -21.38
CA TRP A 70 -20.41 -4.55 -21.81
C TRP A 70 -20.25 -4.31 -23.31
N ASP A 71 -21.07 -4.95 -24.16
CA ASP A 71 -20.97 -4.76 -25.62
C ASP A 71 -21.32 -3.33 -26.09
N GLU A 72 -21.92 -2.52 -25.21
CA GLU A 72 -22.25 -1.11 -25.45
C GLU A 72 -21.13 -0.15 -24.99
N GLY A 73 -20.08 -0.69 -24.35
CA GLY A 73 -18.90 0.05 -23.91
C GLY A 73 -18.74 0.20 -22.40
N SER A 74 -19.66 -0.33 -21.58
CA SER A 74 -19.53 -0.26 -20.11
C SER A 74 -18.27 -0.97 -19.61
N GLY A 75 -17.71 -0.44 -18.54
CA GLY A 75 -16.51 -0.96 -17.90
C GLY A 75 -15.22 -0.76 -18.71
N TRP A 76 -14.09 -1.01 -18.05
CA TRP A 76 -12.77 -0.99 -18.66
C TRP A 76 -12.33 -2.38 -19.10
N GLY A 77 -11.65 -2.43 -20.24
CA GLY A 77 -11.09 -3.64 -20.80
C GLY A 77 -9.63 -3.46 -21.22
N SER A 78 -8.83 -4.51 -21.06
CA SER A 78 -7.42 -4.48 -21.45
C SER A 78 -6.95 -5.81 -22.01
N SER A 79 -6.19 -5.78 -23.10
CA SER A 79 -5.51 -6.97 -23.60
C SER A 79 -4.51 -7.48 -22.57
N LEU A 80 -4.48 -8.79 -22.37
CA LEU A 80 -3.46 -9.48 -21.58
C LEU A 80 -2.32 -10.01 -22.48
N GLU A 81 -2.32 -9.64 -23.76
CA GLU A 81 -1.32 -10.03 -24.75
C GLU A 81 0.09 -9.58 -24.39
N HIS A 82 1.06 -10.40 -24.79
CA HIS A 82 2.49 -10.18 -24.63
C HIS A 82 2.99 -10.02 -23.19
N LEU A 83 2.17 -10.36 -22.19
CA LEU A 83 2.57 -10.36 -20.80
C LEU A 83 3.42 -11.59 -20.49
N ARG A 84 4.74 -11.39 -20.36
CA ARG A 84 5.58 -12.37 -19.67
C ARG A 84 5.08 -12.51 -18.23
N THR A 85 4.81 -13.75 -17.81
CA THR A 85 4.13 -14.04 -16.54
C THR A 85 4.80 -13.40 -15.32
N SER A 86 6.11 -13.16 -15.37
CA SER A 86 6.90 -12.63 -14.26
C SER A 86 7.15 -11.11 -14.24
N ASP A 87 6.87 -10.36 -15.31
CA ASP A 87 7.16 -8.91 -15.36
C ASP A 87 5.90 -8.09 -15.01
N LEU A 88 5.60 -8.01 -13.71
CA LEU A 88 4.41 -7.34 -13.18
C LEU A 88 4.35 -5.84 -13.52
N ASN A 89 5.50 -5.21 -13.80
CA ASN A 89 5.59 -3.78 -14.09
C ASN A 89 5.18 -3.43 -15.53
N LYS A 90 5.14 -4.41 -16.42
CA LYS A 90 4.65 -4.24 -17.81
C LYS A 90 3.21 -4.67 -18.00
N ARG A 91 2.52 -5.03 -16.92
CA ARG A 91 1.11 -5.44 -16.97
C ARG A 91 0.19 -4.24 -17.18
N PRO A 92 -0.96 -4.45 -17.83
CA PRO A 92 -1.97 -3.43 -17.89
C PRO A 92 -2.42 -3.05 -16.48
N TYR A 93 -2.86 -1.82 -16.32
CA TYR A 93 -3.49 -1.39 -15.09
C TYR A 93 -4.56 -0.35 -15.38
N VAL A 94 -5.52 -0.26 -14.46
CA VAL A 94 -6.40 0.89 -14.32
C VAL A 94 -6.17 1.48 -12.93
N SER A 95 -5.98 2.79 -12.86
CA SER A 95 -5.69 3.53 -11.65
C SER A 95 -6.78 4.55 -11.36
N VAL A 96 -7.05 4.78 -10.08
CA VAL A 96 -8.03 5.75 -9.60
C VAL A 96 -7.30 6.73 -8.69
N THR A 97 -7.28 8.00 -9.11
CA THR A 97 -6.82 9.12 -8.29
C THR A 97 -8.03 9.71 -7.57
N LEU A 98 -7.99 9.71 -6.25
CA LEU A 98 -9.05 10.23 -5.38
C LEU A 98 -8.89 11.75 -5.24
N ALA A 99 -10.02 12.46 -5.08
CA ALA A 99 -10.02 13.93 -4.94
C ALA A 99 -9.25 14.43 -3.69
N LYS A 100 -9.08 13.57 -2.69
CA LYS A 100 -8.37 13.84 -1.44
C LYS A 100 -7.83 12.54 -0.83
N PRO A 101 -6.90 12.59 0.13
CA PRO A 101 -6.49 11.41 0.88
C PRO A 101 -7.68 10.79 1.63
N VAL A 102 -7.80 9.46 1.55
CA VAL A 102 -8.88 8.68 2.16
C VAL A 102 -8.26 7.65 3.11
N ASP A 103 -8.86 7.51 4.29
CA ASP A 103 -8.61 6.37 5.17
C ASP A 103 -9.47 5.20 4.68
N ILE A 104 -8.87 4.38 3.82
CA ILE A 104 -9.53 3.31 3.07
C ILE A 104 -9.87 2.18 4.04
N ARG A 105 -11.15 1.76 4.03
CA ARG A 105 -11.67 0.67 4.85
C ARG A 105 -12.06 -0.54 4.02
N GLU A 106 -12.50 -0.30 2.80
CA GLU A 106 -12.94 -1.35 1.89
C GLU A 106 -12.66 -0.94 0.44
N ILE A 107 -12.24 -1.91 -0.38
CA ILE A 107 -12.18 -1.75 -1.83
C ILE A 107 -13.06 -2.82 -2.45
N VAL A 108 -13.97 -2.42 -3.34
CA VAL A 108 -14.84 -3.36 -4.05
C VAL A 108 -14.44 -3.39 -5.51
N MET A 109 -14.18 -4.58 -6.02
CA MET A 109 -13.88 -4.82 -7.42
C MET A 109 -15.03 -5.59 -8.05
N TRP A 110 -15.63 -4.99 -9.08
CA TRP A 110 -16.59 -5.65 -9.95
C TRP A 110 -15.91 -6.04 -11.25
N THR A 111 -15.98 -7.32 -11.59
CA THR A 111 -15.57 -7.85 -12.90
C THR A 111 -16.81 -8.28 -13.66
N ILE A 112 -16.64 -8.58 -14.94
CA ILE A 112 -17.77 -8.93 -15.81
C ILE A 112 -18.50 -10.15 -15.26
N ASN A 113 -19.83 -10.04 -15.18
CA ASN A 113 -20.70 -11.11 -14.72
C ASN A 113 -22.13 -10.93 -15.23
N SER A 114 -22.38 -11.37 -16.46
CA SER A 114 -23.70 -11.41 -17.10
C SER A 114 -24.07 -12.83 -17.52
N GLU A 115 -25.30 -13.01 -18.01
CA GLU A 115 -25.69 -14.28 -18.66
C GLU A 115 -24.78 -14.60 -19.86
N LYS A 116 -24.45 -13.57 -20.66
CA LYS A 116 -23.56 -13.69 -21.82
C LYS A 116 -22.09 -13.89 -21.42
N TYR A 117 -21.64 -13.20 -20.37
CA TYR A 117 -20.26 -13.22 -19.90
C TYR A 117 -20.19 -13.58 -18.40
N PRO A 118 -20.41 -14.85 -18.03
CA PRO A 118 -20.40 -15.26 -16.64
C PRO A 118 -18.99 -15.15 -16.03
N ALA A 119 -18.89 -14.60 -14.80
CA ALA A 119 -17.60 -14.37 -14.13
C ALA A 119 -16.70 -15.62 -14.03
N PRO A 120 -17.21 -16.84 -13.75
CA PRO A 120 -16.37 -18.04 -13.73
C PRO A 120 -15.66 -18.35 -15.05
N GLN A 121 -16.10 -17.76 -16.18
CA GLN A 121 -15.52 -17.96 -17.50
C GLN A 121 -14.79 -16.72 -18.01
N PHE A 122 -15.31 -15.51 -17.77
CA PHE A 122 -14.78 -14.27 -18.39
C PHE A 122 -14.26 -13.23 -17.40
N GLY A 123 -14.56 -13.40 -16.11
CA GLY A 123 -14.17 -12.48 -15.05
C GLY A 123 -12.66 -12.51 -14.77
N LEU A 124 -12.18 -11.46 -14.10
CA LEU A 124 -10.83 -11.40 -13.55
C LEU A 124 -10.61 -12.54 -12.56
N LYS A 125 -9.55 -13.32 -12.80
CA LYS A 125 -9.19 -14.49 -12.02
C LYS A 125 -8.15 -14.15 -10.97
N ASP A 126 -7.00 -13.65 -11.41
CA ASP A 126 -5.89 -13.24 -10.55
C ASP A 126 -5.59 -11.76 -10.78
N TYR A 127 -5.42 -10.99 -9.71
CA TYR A 127 -5.11 -9.57 -9.80
C TYR A 127 -4.48 -9.03 -8.52
N ARG A 128 -3.90 -7.83 -8.66
CA ARG A 128 -3.37 -7.02 -7.56
C ARG A 128 -4.13 -5.72 -7.49
N ILE A 129 -4.41 -5.27 -6.28
CA ILE A 129 -4.83 -3.91 -5.99
C ILE A 129 -3.71 -3.28 -5.18
N GLU A 130 -3.23 -2.15 -5.64
CA GLU A 130 -2.08 -1.47 -5.08
C GLU A 130 -2.44 -0.03 -4.77
N TYR A 131 -1.78 0.56 -3.78
CA TYR A 131 -1.91 1.96 -3.41
C TYR A 131 -0.60 2.70 -3.66
N TRP A 132 -0.70 3.97 -4.02
CA TRP A 132 0.46 4.84 -4.13
C TRP A 132 0.88 5.31 -2.74
N HIS A 133 2.09 4.95 -2.33
CA HIS A 133 2.65 5.34 -1.03
C HIS A 133 3.59 6.57 -1.14
N GLY A 134 3.47 7.36 -2.20
CA GLY A 134 4.27 8.58 -2.42
C GLY A 134 5.49 8.41 -3.31
N THR A 135 6.14 7.24 -3.26
CA THR A 135 7.37 6.92 -4.01
C THR A 135 7.26 5.66 -4.86
N GLY A 136 6.09 5.02 -4.87
CA GLY A 136 5.87 3.75 -5.54
C GLY A 136 4.51 3.15 -5.21
N TRP A 137 4.28 1.97 -5.77
CA TRP A 137 3.07 1.19 -5.55
C TRP A 137 3.34 0.09 -4.52
N GLY A 138 2.45 -0.02 -3.54
CA GLY A 138 2.44 -1.12 -2.56
C GLY A 138 1.12 -1.89 -2.65
N LEU A 139 1.14 -3.20 -2.41
CA LEU A 139 -0.09 -4.01 -2.37
C LEU A 139 -0.98 -3.56 -1.20
N ILE A 140 -2.30 -3.55 -1.41
CA ILE A 140 -3.23 -3.28 -0.31
C ILE A 140 -3.20 -4.42 0.73
N PRO A 141 -3.34 -4.13 2.03
CA PRO A 141 -3.32 -5.14 3.07
C PRO A 141 -4.72 -5.77 3.27
N SER A 142 -5.24 -6.47 2.26
CA SER A 142 -6.60 -7.03 2.30
C SER A 142 -6.74 -8.41 2.93
N GLY A 143 -5.63 -9.16 3.08
CA GLY A 143 -5.62 -10.47 3.75
C GLY A 143 -6.40 -11.59 3.03
N ASP A 144 -6.87 -11.36 1.81
CA ASP A 144 -7.76 -12.28 1.08
C ASP A 144 -7.08 -13.53 0.51
N THR A 145 -5.75 -13.52 0.46
CA THR A 145 -4.96 -14.65 -0.04
C THR A 145 -3.73 -14.87 0.83
N LYS A 146 -3.30 -16.14 0.90
CA LYS A 146 -2.03 -16.52 1.54
C LYS A 146 -0.83 -16.14 0.68
N ASP A 147 -1.03 -15.99 -0.63
CA ASP A 147 -0.01 -15.54 -1.56
C ASP A 147 0.07 -14.01 -1.52
N LYS A 148 1.12 -13.50 -0.86
CA LYS A 148 1.36 -12.06 -0.65
C LYS A 148 1.67 -11.30 -1.94
N GLN A 149 1.73 -11.96 -3.10
CA GLN A 149 1.91 -11.29 -4.40
C GLN A 149 0.60 -10.83 -5.04
N TYR A 150 -0.56 -11.26 -4.52
CA TYR A 150 -1.87 -11.00 -5.12
C TYR A 150 -2.83 -10.40 -4.11
N THR A 151 -3.81 -9.66 -4.61
CA THR A 151 -4.97 -9.28 -3.81
C THR A 151 -6.04 -10.37 -3.90
N ALA A 152 -6.21 -10.99 -5.07
CA ALA A 152 -7.04 -12.17 -5.22
C ALA A 152 -6.43 -13.19 -6.18
N ARG A 153 -6.80 -14.45 -5.93
CA ARG A 153 -6.42 -15.62 -6.72
C ARG A 153 -7.65 -16.47 -7.01
N ASP A 154 -7.67 -17.08 -8.19
CA ASP A 154 -8.68 -18.05 -8.60
C ASP A 154 -10.13 -17.53 -8.42
N ASN A 155 -10.34 -16.24 -8.69
CA ASN A 155 -11.64 -15.62 -8.52
C ASN A 155 -12.62 -16.07 -9.62
N THR A 156 -13.78 -16.55 -9.19
CA THR A 156 -14.91 -16.90 -10.06
C THR A 156 -16.15 -16.05 -9.82
N LYS A 157 -16.05 -15.03 -8.95
CA LYS A 157 -17.18 -14.17 -8.55
C LYS A 157 -17.13 -12.85 -9.32
N GLY A 158 -18.31 -12.33 -9.70
CA GLY A 158 -18.45 -11.01 -10.32
C GLY A 158 -18.15 -9.83 -9.38
N LYS A 159 -18.37 -10.02 -8.07
CA LYS A 159 -18.07 -9.02 -7.02
C LYS A 159 -17.03 -9.56 -6.05
N ARG A 160 -16.02 -8.75 -5.74
CA ARG A 160 -15.06 -9.00 -4.67
C ARG A 160 -14.97 -7.79 -3.76
N VAL A 161 -15.04 -8.05 -2.45
CA VAL A 161 -14.90 -7.04 -1.40
C VAL A 161 -13.60 -7.32 -0.67
N HIS A 162 -12.75 -6.31 -0.57
CA HIS A 162 -11.42 -6.38 0.03
C HIS A 162 -11.40 -5.48 1.27
N GLU A 163 -11.49 -6.10 2.45
CA GLU A 163 -11.43 -5.38 3.73
C GLU A 163 -10.00 -4.90 4.01
N VAL A 164 -9.83 -3.60 4.23
CA VAL A 164 -8.53 -3.02 4.57
C VAL A 164 -8.42 -2.94 6.09
N ARG A 165 -7.82 -3.98 6.67
CA ARG A 165 -7.81 -4.22 8.13
C ARG A 165 -6.84 -3.35 8.92
N HIS A 166 -5.88 -2.75 8.23
CA HIS A 166 -4.91 -1.82 8.80
C HIS A 166 -5.18 -0.43 8.26
N ARG A 167 -4.85 0.61 9.03
CA ARG A 167 -5.01 1.99 8.56
C ARG A 167 -4.25 2.18 7.25
N LEU A 168 -4.97 2.59 6.21
CA LEU A 168 -4.41 2.83 4.89
C LEU A 168 -4.88 4.19 4.40
N ILE A 169 -4.00 5.18 4.47
CA ILE A 169 -4.26 6.50 3.90
C ILE A 169 -3.66 6.55 2.51
N ALA A 170 -4.50 6.72 1.49
CA ALA A 170 -4.04 6.86 0.12
C ALA A 170 -4.89 7.88 -0.65
N SER A 171 -4.27 8.52 -1.63
CA SER A 171 -4.95 9.37 -2.62
C SER A 171 -4.99 8.74 -4.00
N LYS A 172 -4.34 7.59 -4.20
CA LYS A 172 -4.33 6.89 -5.49
C LYS A 172 -4.21 5.39 -5.27
N ILE A 173 -5.03 4.62 -5.99
CA ILE A 173 -4.94 3.16 -6.07
C ILE A 173 -4.86 2.72 -7.54
N ARG A 174 -4.44 1.47 -7.78
CA ARG A 174 -4.57 0.83 -9.08
C ARG A 174 -4.92 -0.64 -8.95
N LEU A 175 -5.66 -1.13 -9.94
CA LEU A 175 -5.88 -2.56 -10.17
C LEU A 175 -4.97 -3.00 -11.32
N VAL A 176 -4.20 -4.04 -11.08
CA VAL A 176 -3.29 -4.67 -12.04
C VAL A 176 -3.79 -6.08 -12.32
N PRO A 177 -4.43 -6.32 -13.48
CA PRO A 177 -4.84 -7.66 -13.88
C PRO A 177 -3.63 -8.57 -14.09
N VAL A 178 -3.72 -9.80 -13.60
CA VAL A 178 -2.72 -10.84 -13.88
C VAL A 178 -3.27 -11.88 -14.85
N SER A 179 -4.52 -12.30 -14.66
CA SER A 179 -5.22 -13.23 -15.54
C SER A 179 -6.74 -13.04 -15.46
N SER A 180 -7.43 -13.43 -16.53
CA SER A 180 -8.87 -13.66 -16.59
C SER A 180 -9.17 -15.16 -16.63
N ASN A 181 -10.42 -15.54 -16.36
CA ASN A 181 -10.81 -16.96 -16.41
C ASN A 181 -10.77 -17.56 -17.83
N ASP A 182 -10.81 -16.71 -18.87
CA ASP A 182 -10.67 -17.07 -20.28
C ASP A 182 -9.22 -16.88 -20.80
N THR A 183 -8.26 -16.62 -19.93
CA THR A 183 -6.85 -16.48 -20.34
C THR A 183 -6.30 -17.80 -20.88
N VAL A 184 -5.73 -17.77 -22.08
CA VAL A 184 -5.08 -18.90 -22.75
C VAL A 184 -3.57 -18.70 -22.75
N PHE A 185 -2.82 -19.77 -22.45
CA PHE A 185 -1.37 -19.79 -22.50
C PHE A 185 -0.89 -20.62 -23.69
N ASN A 186 -0.49 -19.95 -24.76
CA ASN A 186 -0.01 -20.57 -25.98
C ASN A 186 1.51 -20.73 -25.91
N TYR A 187 1.99 -21.98 -25.87
CA TYR A 187 3.43 -22.25 -25.87
C TYR A 187 4.06 -21.74 -27.18
N GLN A 188 5.13 -20.98 -27.04
CA GLN A 188 5.86 -20.41 -28.18
C GLN A 188 7.16 -21.18 -28.42
N HIS A 189 8.10 -21.11 -27.46
CA HIS A 189 9.42 -21.71 -27.58
C HIS A 189 10.10 -21.84 -26.21
N MET A 190 11.27 -22.49 -26.16
CA MET A 190 12.13 -22.50 -24.99
C MET A 190 13.12 -21.33 -25.04
N ALA A 191 13.12 -20.48 -24.01
CA ALA A 191 14.21 -19.53 -23.76
C ALA A 191 15.15 -20.16 -22.73
N GLY A 192 16.20 -20.84 -23.20
CA GLY A 192 17.06 -21.68 -22.35
C GLY A 192 16.29 -22.87 -21.79
N ARG A 193 16.14 -22.96 -20.47
CA ARG A 193 15.35 -24.02 -19.79
C ARG A 193 13.93 -23.57 -19.40
N ARG A 194 13.51 -22.37 -19.79
CA ARG A 194 12.17 -21.84 -19.43
C ARG A 194 11.26 -21.85 -20.67
N PRO A 195 10.08 -22.48 -20.60
CA PRO A 195 9.08 -22.34 -21.65
C PRO A 195 8.55 -20.90 -21.66
N VAL A 196 8.48 -20.33 -22.85
CA VAL A 196 7.88 -19.02 -23.13
C VAL A 196 6.48 -19.27 -23.65
N TYR A 197 5.51 -18.60 -23.04
CA TYR A 197 4.12 -18.61 -23.49
C TYR A 197 3.75 -17.21 -23.97
N GLU A 198 2.98 -17.17 -25.05
CA GLU A 198 2.12 -16.05 -25.36
C GLU A 198 0.84 -16.22 -24.56
N VAL A 199 0.32 -15.10 -24.05
CA VAL A 199 -0.85 -15.08 -23.20
C VAL A 199 -1.92 -14.34 -23.99
N ASP A 200 -3.05 -14.98 -24.24
CA ASP A 200 -4.19 -14.32 -24.88
C ASP A 200 -5.32 -14.21 -23.87
N GLY A 201 -5.96 -13.05 -23.79
CA GLY A 201 -7.05 -12.82 -22.85
C GLY A 201 -7.38 -11.34 -22.73
N ILE A 202 -8.53 -11.06 -22.12
CA ILE A 202 -8.99 -9.70 -21.87
C ILE A 202 -9.32 -9.57 -20.39
N ALA A 203 -8.65 -8.63 -19.72
CA ALA A 203 -9.08 -8.15 -18.41
C ALA A 203 -10.35 -7.31 -18.57
N ARG A 204 -11.37 -7.58 -17.75
CA ARG A 204 -12.65 -6.87 -17.78
C ARG A 204 -13.03 -6.41 -16.38
N VAL A 205 -13.12 -5.10 -16.16
CA VAL A 205 -13.45 -4.49 -14.87
C VAL A 205 -14.67 -3.61 -15.09
N MET A 206 -15.75 -3.87 -14.36
CA MET A 206 -16.97 -3.09 -14.47
C MET A 206 -16.89 -1.83 -13.60
N GLU A 207 -16.48 -1.97 -12.35
CA GLU A 207 -16.45 -0.87 -11.39
C GLU A 207 -15.39 -1.14 -10.31
N LEU A 208 -14.73 -0.09 -9.85
CA LEU A 208 -13.78 -0.11 -8.74
C LEU A 208 -14.19 0.92 -7.70
N GLU A 209 -14.64 0.45 -6.54
CA GLU A 209 -15.12 1.30 -5.46
C GLU A 209 -14.06 1.40 -4.35
N VAL A 210 -13.90 2.59 -3.76
CA VAL A 210 -12.98 2.82 -2.63
C VAL A 210 -13.77 3.44 -1.49
N TRP A 211 -14.13 2.61 -0.53
CA TRP A 211 -14.94 2.98 0.62
C TRP A 211 -14.05 3.34 1.82
N GLY A 212 -14.31 4.50 2.40
CA GLY A 212 -13.53 4.97 3.52
C GLY A 212 -14.12 6.20 4.17
N TYR A 213 -13.29 6.82 5.01
CA TYR A 213 -13.55 8.14 5.56
C TYR A 213 -12.60 9.13 4.90
N ALA A 214 -13.05 10.39 4.77
CA ALA A 214 -12.10 11.46 4.47
C ALA A 214 -11.04 11.43 5.57
N ALA A 215 -9.77 11.31 5.20
CA ALA A 215 -8.72 11.46 6.19
C ALA A 215 -8.82 12.91 6.71
N PRO A 216 -8.79 13.15 8.04
CA PRO A 216 -8.66 14.51 8.55
C PRO A 216 -7.48 15.15 7.83
N GLU A 217 -7.70 16.35 7.29
CA GLU A 217 -6.79 16.99 6.35
C GLU A 217 -5.35 16.79 6.81
N VAL A 218 -4.50 16.29 5.91
CA VAL A 218 -3.04 16.31 6.11
C VAL A 218 -2.59 17.77 5.96
N HIS A 219 -3.04 18.59 6.89
CA HIS A 219 -2.60 19.94 7.14
C HIS A 219 -1.99 19.91 8.55
N THR A 220 -0.69 20.23 8.59
CA THR A 220 0.07 20.75 9.74
C THR A 220 0.90 19.84 10.66
N LEU A 221 1.81 19.02 10.12
CA LEU A 221 3.10 18.79 10.83
C LEU A 221 4.09 19.98 10.65
N LYS A 222 3.85 20.87 9.68
CA LYS A 222 4.66 22.09 9.48
C LYS A 222 4.25 23.30 10.33
N GLN A 223 3.01 23.41 10.80
CA GLN A 223 2.58 24.59 11.61
C GLN A 223 2.66 24.34 13.12
N ILE A 224 2.59 23.08 13.58
CA ILE A 224 2.90 22.74 14.98
C ILE A 224 4.38 23.04 15.30
N ALA A 225 5.28 22.91 14.32
CA ALA A 225 6.70 23.23 14.44
C ALA A 225 7.03 24.75 14.43
N GLN A 226 6.07 25.64 14.17
CA GLN A 226 6.32 27.08 14.01
C GLN A 226 5.58 28.00 15.00
N GLY A 227 4.91 27.45 16.02
CA GLY A 227 4.55 28.21 17.22
C GLY A 227 3.66 29.45 17.00
N ILE A 228 2.65 29.37 16.13
CA ILE A 228 1.61 30.40 16.01
C ILE A 228 0.35 29.89 16.74
N PRO A 229 -0.19 30.62 17.73
CA PRO A 229 -1.29 30.12 18.54
C PRO A 229 -2.63 30.24 17.80
N PRO A 230 -3.49 29.20 17.82
CA PRO A 230 -4.89 29.37 17.48
C PRO A 230 -5.64 29.93 18.70
N GLU A 231 -6.16 31.14 18.56
CA GLU A 231 -7.18 31.64 19.47
C GLU A 231 -8.47 30.81 19.34
N SER A 232 -9.01 30.47 20.51
CA SER A 232 -10.35 29.93 20.76
C SER A 232 -10.67 28.55 20.17
N MET A 233 -10.58 27.53 21.01
CA MET A 233 -11.75 26.85 21.61
C MET A 233 -11.19 25.79 22.57
N ALA A 234 -11.26 26.10 23.86
CA ALA A 234 -10.81 25.23 24.94
C ALA A 234 -11.81 24.09 25.17
N HIS A 235 -11.31 22.86 25.35
CA HIS A 235 -11.41 22.15 26.63
C HIS A 235 -10.51 20.89 26.64
N PRO A 236 -9.98 20.51 27.82
CA PRO A 236 -8.94 19.49 27.95
C PRO A 236 -9.55 18.09 27.96
N VAL A 237 -9.02 17.19 27.13
CA VAL A 237 -9.36 15.76 27.25
C VAL A 237 -8.41 15.12 28.25
N ALA A 238 -9.00 14.71 29.37
CA ALA A 238 -8.36 13.91 30.39
C ALA A 238 -8.12 12.48 29.88
N THR A 239 -6.96 11.95 30.25
CA THR A 239 -6.54 10.57 30.09
C THR A 239 -7.43 9.65 30.92
N GLU A 240 -8.25 8.81 30.30
CA GLU A 240 -8.84 7.65 30.97
C GLU A 240 -8.71 6.37 30.13
N THR A 241 -8.03 5.43 30.77
CA THR A 241 -7.67 4.09 30.34
C THR A 241 -8.86 3.15 30.45
N GLN A 242 -9.38 2.59 29.35
CA GLN A 242 -10.12 1.32 29.38
C GLN A 242 -9.89 0.45 28.13
N ASN A 243 -9.12 -0.62 28.36
CA ASN A 243 -9.17 -1.96 27.77
C ASN A 243 -9.64 -2.13 26.32
N ARG A 244 -8.73 -1.73 25.42
CA ARG A 244 -8.63 -2.16 24.03
C ARG A 244 -8.08 -3.61 23.98
N LYS A 245 -8.75 -4.54 23.30
CA LYS A 245 -8.07 -5.75 22.81
C LYS A 245 -7.03 -5.29 21.76
N SER A 246 -5.76 -5.49 22.07
CA SER A 246 -4.60 -4.82 21.47
C SER A 246 -4.41 -5.14 19.98
N GLN A 247 -4.67 -4.15 19.11
CA GLN A 247 -3.82 -3.94 17.93
C GLN A 247 -2.53 -3.30 18.44
N THR A 248 -1.48 -4.10 18.56
CA THR A 248 -0.17 -3.66 19.02
C THR A 248 0.40 -2.67 18.01
N GLU A 249 0.91 -1.53 18.47
CA GLU A 249 1.74 -0.67 17.62
C GLU A 249 2.89 -1.50 17.04
N PRO A 250 3.27 -1.29 15.77
CA PRO A 250 4.34 -2.05 15.16
C PRO A 250 5.62 -1.86 15.97
N THR A 251 6.22 -2.97 16.36
CA THR A 251 7.48 -2.99 17.11
C THR A 251 8.59 -2.35 16.28
N ILE A 252 9.63 -1.82 16.95
CA ILE A 252 10.82 -1.29 16.25
C ILE A 252 11.41 -2.32 15.28
N LYS A 253 11.36 -3.61 15.64
CA LYS A 253 11.80 -4.70 14.75
C LYS A 253 10.97 -4.77 13.48
N GLU A 254 9.64 -4.65 13.56
CA GLU A 254 8.76 -4.64 12.38
C GLU A 254 8.99 -3.40 11.50
N ILE A 255 9.22 -2.23 12.11
CA ILE A 255 9.52 -1.00 11.37
C ILE A 255 10.85 -1.13 10.61
N ILE A 256 11.91 -1.60 11.27
CA ILE A 256 13.21 -1.82 10.64
C ILE A 256 13.12 -2.90 9.56
N GLN A 257 12.39 -3.99 9.81
CA GLN A 257 12.16 -5.02 8.81
C GLN A 257 11.49 -4.46 7.54
N ASN A 258 10.57 -3.50 7.68
CA ASN A 258 9.98 -2.83 6.52
C ASN A 258 11.01 -1.98 5.74
N VAL A 259 12.00 -1.38 6.41
CA VAL A 259 13.11 -0.69 5.72
C VAL A 259 13.97 -1.68 4.95
N LEU A 260 14.30 -2.83 5.54
CA LEU A 260 15.07 -3.90 4.90
C LEU A 260 14.34 -4.46 3.66
N ASN A 261 13.03 -4.72 3.78
CA ASN A 261 12.22 -5.19 2.65
C ASN A 261 12.17 -4.16 1.50
N ARG A 262 12.16 -2.85 1.83
CA ARG A 262 12.25 -1.80 0.80
C ARG A 262 13.63 -1.75 0.15
N TYR A 263 14.69 -2.03 0.92
CA TYR A 263 16.06 -2.06 0.43
C TYR A 263 16.25 -3.19 -0.59
N GLU A 264 15.79 -4.41 -0.28
CA GLU A 264 15.73 -5.55 -1.22
C GLU A 264 14.96 -5.18 -2.49
N LEU A 265 13.71 -4.73 -2.33
CA LEU A 265 12.84 -4.38 -3.45
C LEU A 265 13.44 -3.26 -4.33
N GLY A 266 14.18 -2.32 -3.74
CA GLY A 266 14.89 -1.27 -4.48
C GLY A 266 15.96 -1.85 -5.41
N TYR A 267 16.72 -2.84 -4.95
CA TYR A 267 17.69 -3.54 -5.80
C TYR A 267 16.99 -4.39 -6.86
N ASP A 268 15.93 -5.12 -6.50
CA ASP A 268 15.19 -5.97 -7.43
C ASP A 268 14.60 -5.18 -8.61
N MET A 269 14.14 -3.96 -8.32
CA MET A 269 13.55 -3.06 -9.30
C MET A 269 14.59 -2.18 -10.02
N ALA A 270 15.87 -2.24 -9.63
CA ALA A 270 16.88 -1.25 -10.01
C ALA A 270 16.40 0.21 -9.76
N ASP A 271 15.64 0.43 -8.68
CA ASP A 271 15.04 1.71 -8.31
C ASP A 271 15.95 2.43 -7.31
N LEU A 272 16.77 3.34 -7.85
CA LEU A 272 17.70 4.15 -7.05
C LEU A 272 16.99 4.97 -5.98
N THR A 273 15.79 5.49 -6.26
CA THR A 273 15.04 6.30 -5.29
C THR A 273 14.61 5.45 -4.11
N LYS A 274 14.14 4.23 -4.37
CA LYS A 274 13.71 3.29 -3.32
C LYS A 274 14.89 2.79 -2.48
N VAL A 275 16.03 2.44 -3.10
CA VAL A 275 17.26 2.09 -2.36
C VAL A 275 17.69 3.24 -1.46
N MET A 276 17.84 4.45 -2.02
CA MET A 276 18.32 5.59 -1.26
C MET A 276 17.34 6.03 -0.17
N SER A 277 16.04 5.75 -0.32
CA SER A 277 15.04 5.99 0.73
C SER A 277 15.24 5.14 1.99
N CYS A 278 16.12 4.14 1.97
CA CYS A 278 16.46 3.35 3.15
C CYS A 278 17.63 3.94 3.95
N PHE A 279 18.41 4.84 3.34
CA PHE A 279 19.56 5.47 3.97
C PHE A 279 19.21 6.85 4.52
N SER A 280 19.92 7.22 5.58
CA SER A 280 19.97 8.60 6.07
C SER A 280 20.83 9.46 5.14
N GLU A 281 20.45 10.72 4.94
CA GLU A 281 21.31 11.69 4.25
C GLU A 281 22.62 11.94 5.02
N ALA A 282 22.64 11.67 6.33
CA ALA A 282 23.83 11.72 7.18
C ALA A 282 24.65 10.41 7.17
N TYR A 283 24.33 9.45 6.29
CA TYR A 283 25.05 8.18 6.19
C TYR A 283 26.56 8.38 6.04
N LEU A 284 27.33 7.70 6.89
CA LEU A 284 28.79 7.66 6.84
C LEU A 284 29.31 6.31 7.32
N SER A 285 29.97 5.57 6.44
CA SER A 285 30.64 4.31 6.81
C SER A 285 31.99 4.17 6.12
N ASN A 286 33.06 3.97 6.89
CA ASN A 286 34.41 3.78 6.37
C ASN A 286 34.82 4.84 5.33
N GLY A 287 34.43 6.11 5.56
CA GLY A 287 34.67 7.23 4.66
C GLY A 287 33.71 7.35 3.46
N ARG A 288 32.78 6.40 3.27
CA ARG A 288 31.74 6.46 2.23
C ARG A 288 30.50 7.19 2.75
N THR A 289 30.03 8.15 1.97
CA THR A 289 28.88 9.01 2.24
C THR A 289 27.60 8.49 1.58
N TYR A 290 26.45 9.08 1.91
CA TYR A 290 25.18 8.85 1.21
C TYR A 290 25.32 8.99 -0.32
N GLN A 291 26.08 9.98 -0.78
CA GLN A 291 26.28 10.22 -2.20
C GLN A 291 27.13 9.13 -2.85
N ASP A 292 28.11 8.56 -2.14
CA ASP A 292 28.91 7.42 -2.64
C ASP A 292 28.07 6.16 -2.78
N VAL A 293 27.16 5.91 -1.84
CA VAL A 293 26.19 4.80 -1.93
C VAL A 293 25.28 5.00 -3.13
N LYS A 294 24.76 6.22 -3.32
CA LYS A 294 23.90 6.57 -4.46
C LYS A 294 24.61 6.36 -5.80
N THR A 295 25.83 6.87 -5.93
CA THR A 295 26.63 6.70 -7.14
C THR A 295 26.88 5.22 -7.42
N LYS A 296 27.34 4.45 -6.43
CA LYS A 296 27.62 3.02 -6.59
C LYS A 296 26.38 2.21 -6.98
N ALA A 297 25.23 2.48 -6.36
CA ALA A 297 23.98 1.82 -6.70
C ALA A 297 23.52 2.18 -8.12
N SER A 298 23.63 3.46 -8.52
CA SER A 298 23.31 3.91 -9.87
C SER A 298 24.20 3.24 -10.93
N GLU A 299 25.51 3.24 -10.73
CA GLU A 299 26.47 2.58 -11.63
C GLU A 299 26.18 1.08 -11.74
N PHE A 300 25.84 0.42 -10.63
CA PHE A 300 25.43 -0.98 -10.64
C PHE A 300 24.17 -1.20 -11.49
N PHE A 301 23.15 -0.36 -11.35
CA PHE A 301 21.91 -0.43 -12.13
C PHE A 301 22.09 -0.10 -13.61
N GLU A 302 23.10 0.70 -13.95
CA GLU A 302 23.47 0.96 -15.34
C GLU A 302 24.12 -0.25 -16.01
N VAL A 303 24.94 -1.00 -15.28
CA VAL A 303 25.70 -2.14 -15.82
C VAL A 303 24.89 -3.45 -15.80
N TYR A 304 24.05 -3.65 -14.79
CA TYR A 304 23.41 -4.94 -14.51
C TYR A 304 21.88 -4.88 -14.67
N HIS A 305 21.28 -6.04 -14.94
CA HIS A 305 19.84 -6.27 -14.99
C HIS A 305 19.52 -7.64 -14.37
N GLN A 306 18.24 -7.97 -14.19
CA GLN A 306 17.82 -9.17 -13.43
C GLN A 306 18.48 -9.23 -12.05
N ILE A 307 18.45 -8.10 -11.35
CA ILE A 307 19.00 -7.97 -10.01
C ILE A 307 17.98 -8.60 -9.05
N ASP A 308 18.43 -9.49 -8.19
CA ASP A 308 17.64 -10.14 -7.15
C ASP A 308 18.46 -10.13 -5.86
N MET A 309 18.04 -9.32 -4.89
CA MET A 309 18.64 -9.23 -3.58
C MET A 309 17.78 -9.96 -2.56
N THR A 310 18.39 -10.89 -1.84
CA THR A 310 17.77 -11.56 -0.70
C THR A 310 18.61 -11.34 0.55
N LEU A 311 17.99 -10.88 1.61
CA LEU A 311 18.52 -10.80 2.96
C LEU A 311 18.13 -12.06 3.73
N THR A 312 19.11 -12.73 4.30
CA THR A 312 18.91 -14.01 5.02
C THR A 312 19.40 -13.91 6.44
N ASP A 313 18.84 -14.73 7.33
CA ASP A 313 19.26 -14.82 8.74
C ASP A 313 19.31 -13.44 9.44
N ILE A 314 18.34 -12.57 9.13
CA ILE A 314 18.26 -11.23 9.69
C ILE A 314 17.94 -11.30 11.18
N ASP A 315 18.81 -10.70 11.98
CA ASP A 315 18.59 -10.45 13.39
C ASP A 315 18.65 -8.96 13.68
N ILE A 316 17.61 -8.45 14.35
CA ILE A 316 17.42 -7.03 14.64
C ILE A 316 17.56 -6.84 16.15
N HIS A 317 18.53 -6.03 16.55
CA HIS A 317 18.84 -5.65 17.92
C HIS A 317 18.59 -4.15 18.14
N PRO A 318 17.35 -3.75 18.51
CA PRO A 318 17.07 -2.37 18.88
C PRO A 318 17.79 -1.99 20.18
N ASN A 319 18.36 -0.79 20.21
CA ASN A 319 18.84 -0.10 21.39
C ASN A 319 17.92 1.11 21.64
N ILE A 320 16.94 0.90 22.52
CA ILE A 320 15.89 1.88 22.80
C ILE A 320 16.46 3.14 23.49
N ALA A 321 17.57 3.03 24.24
CA ALA A 321 18.13 4.17 24.96
C ALA A 321 18.75 5.20 24.02
N ASP A 322 19.28 4.75 22.88
CA ASP A 322 20.02 5.58 21.93
C ASP A 322 19.24 5.80 20.62
N ASP A 323 17.97 5.37 20.54
CA ASP A 323 17.17 5.38 19.30
C ASP A 323 17.91 4.79 18.09
N THR A 324 18.73 3.76 18.35
CA THR A 324 19.51 3.05 17.34
C THR A 324 19.16 1.58 17.29
N ALA A 325 19.57 0.90 16.23
CA ALA A 325 19.44 -0.54 16.13
C ALA A 325 20.58 -1.12 15.29
N ILE A 326 21.02 -2.32 15.66
CA ILE A 326 22.00 -3.08 14.89
C ILE A 326 21.26 -4.22 14.23
N VAL A 327 21.42 -4.33 12.92
CA VAL A 327 20.91 -5.44 12.11
C VAL A 327 22.09 -6.24 11.61
N THR A 328 22.09 -7.54 11.88
CA THR A 328 23.09 -8.47 11.36
C THR A 328 22.43 -9.53 10.50
N GLY A 329 23.11 -10.02 9.47
CA GLY A 329 22.61 -11.13 8.68
C GLY A 329 23.49 -11.48 7.50
N GLY A 330 22.91 -12.20 6.55
CA GLY A 330 23.48 -12.49 5.24
C GLY A 330 22.77 -11.75 4.13
N TYR A 331 23.43 -11.63 2.99
CA TYR A 331 22.78 -11.28 1.73
C TYR A 331 23.24 -12.22 0.63
N THR A 332 22.35 -12.43 -0.34
CA THR A 332 22.66 -12.97 -1.65
C THR A 332 22.20 -11.96 -2.69
N LEU A 333 23.03 -11.70 -3.69
CA LEU A 333 22.72 -10.83 -4.81
C LEU A 333 22.99 -11.62 -6.09
N GLN A 334 21.93 -11.93 -6.83
CA GLN A 334 22.02 -12.46 -8.19
C GLN A 334 21.83 -11.32 -9.17
N TYR A 335 22.62 -11.29 -10.23
CA TYR A 335 22.57 -10.22 -11.23
C TYR A 335 23.16 -10.69 -12.55
N ALA A 336 22.75 -10.08 -13.66
CA ALA A 336 23.30 -10.37 -14.99
C ALA A 336 23.86 -9.09 -15.64
N PRO A 337 25.12 -9.08 -16.13
CA PRO A 337 25.63 -7.96 -16.90
C PRO A 337 24.78 -7.75 -18.15
N LYS A 338 24.44 -6.50 -18.48
CA LYS A 338 23.69 -6.18 -19.71
C LYS A 338 24.46 -6.57 -20.98
N ALA A 339 25.79 -6.68 -20.90
CA ALA A 339 26.65 -7.00 -22.03
C ALA A 339 26.58 -8.46 -22.50
N ASN A 340 26.51 -9.44 -21.57
CA ASN A 340 26.57 -10.87 -21.90
C ASN A 340 25.41 -11.70 -21.32
N GLY A 341 24.61 -11.14 -20.40
CA GLY A 341 23.44 -11.79 -19.82
C GLY A 341 23.74 -13.03 -18.95
N GLN A 342 25.00 -13.33 -18.66
CA GLN A 342 25.35 -14.47 -17.82
C GLN A 342 25.05 -14.12 -16.35
N VAL A 343 24.21 -14.92 -15.70
CA VAL A 343 23.86 -14.71 -14.29
C VAL A 343 25.09 -14.97 -13.43
N GLU A 344 25.45 -13.95 -12.67
CA GLU A 344 26.44 -13.98 -11.60
C GLU A 344 25.72 -13.97 -10.25
N GLN A 345 26.39 -14.51 -9.24
CA GLN A 345 25.89 -14.49 -7.86
C GLN A 345 27.02 -14.11 -6.93
N MET A 346 26.73 -13.20 -6.01
CA MET A 346 27.57 -12.94 -4.85
C MET A 346 26.76 -13.10 -3.57
N SER A 347 27.44 -13.45 -2.49
CA SER A 347 26.83 -13.55 -1.17
C SER A 347 27.81 -13.09 -0.11
N GLY A 348 27.30 -12.52 0.97
CA GLY A 348 28.14 -12.03 2.06
C GLY A 348 27.38 -11.92 3.37
N LYS A 349 28.08 -11.43 4.38
CA LYS A 349 27.48 -10.98 5.64
C LYS A 349 27.25 -9.47 5.57
N LEU A 350 26.26 -9.00 6.31
CA LEU A 350 25.97 -7.58 6.48
C LEU A 350 25.80 -7.25 7.95
N THR A 351 26.30 -6.08 8.32
CA THR A 351 25.95 -5.40 9.57
C THR A 351 25.51 -3.99 9.21
N LEU A 352 24.26 -3.65 9.53
CA LEU A 352 23.69 -2.33 9.30
C LEU A 352 23.37 -1.68 10.64
N VAL A 353 23.70 -0.40 10.77
CA VAL A 353 23.29 0.40 11.92
C VAL A 353 22.20 1.36 11.47
N PHE A 354 21.11 1.35 12.21
CA PHE A 354 19.97 2.22 11.99
C PHE A 354 19.87 3.27 13.10
N ALA A 355 19.29 4.41 12.77
CA ALA A 355 18.81 5.41 13.72
C ALA A 355 17.37 5.83 13.39
N SER A 356 16.65 6.28 14.41
CA SER A 356 15.37 6.95 14.24
C SER A 356 15.57 8.39 13.75
N GLU A 357 14.92 8.75 12.65
CA GLU A 357 14.94 10.08 12.05
C GLU A 357 13.52 10.46 11.61
N ALA A 358 12.97 11.55 12.16
CA ALA A 358 11.67 12.11 11.75
C ALA A 358 10.56 11.04 11.59
N GLU A 359 10.36 10.22 12.63
CA GLU A 359 9.35 9.15 12.70
C GLU A 359 9.58 7.94 11.76
N THR A 360 10.75 7.80 11.15
CA THR A 360 11.18 6.60 10.41
C THR A 360 12.52 6.07 10.91
N TRP A 361 12.83 4.81 10.64
CA TRP A 361 14.16 4.24 10.84
C TRP A 361 14.95 4.25 9.53
N ARG A 362 16.23 4.62 9.58
CA ARG A 362 17.11 4.69 8.40
C ARG A 362 18.49 4.11 8.66
N ILE A 363 19.12 3.56 7.62
CA ILE A 363 20.49 3.06 7.66
C ILE A 363 21.44 4.26 7.71
N ILE A 364 22.22 4.36 8.78
CA ILE A 364 23.22 5.41 8.99
C ILE A 364 24.65 4.89 8.77
N ARG A 365 24.85 3.56 8.87
CA ARG A 365 26.15 2.90 8.66
C ARG A 365 25.95 1.46 8.16
N ALA A 366 26.87 0.98 7.33
CA ALA A 366 26.95 -0.41 6.89
C ALA A 366 28.40 -0.89 6.97
N GLU A 367 28.65 -2.04 7.60
CA GLU A 367 30.00 -2.59 7.83
C GLU A 367 30.31 -3.79 6.93
#